data_AF-A0A7C5DSS1-F1
#
_entry.id   AF-A0A7C5DSS1-F1
#
_cell.length_a   1.000
_cell.length_b   1.000
_cell.length_c   1.000
_cell.angle_alpha   90.00
_cell.angle_beta   90.00
_cell.angle_gamma   90.00
#
_symmetry.space_group_name_H-M   'P 1'
#
loop_
_entity.id
_entity.type
_entity.pdbx_description
1 polymer ?
#
loop_
_entity_poly.entity_id
_entity_poly.type
_entity_poly.pdbx_seq_one_letter_code
_entity_poly.pdbx_strand_id
1 'polypeptide(L)'
;IDPSYTIRSLPANANDHVFCSFLGRDAVHAGMAGKTKVLIGYWNYSFVHIPMEASSVKRKQVDPHGKLWRSVLDATGQGSLKN
;
A
#
# COMPACT_ATOMS: atom_id res chain seq x y z
N ILE A 1 24.48 -4.84 6.34
CA ILE A 1 23.36 -5.65 6.89
C ILE A 1 22.29 -5.70 5.81
N ASP A 2 21.77 -6.89 5.48
CA ASP A 2 20.60 -7.05 4.60
C ASP A 2 19.39 -7.48 5.46
N PRO A 3 18.44 -6.57 5.75
CA PRO A 3 17.29 -6.86 6.60
C PRO A 3 16.11 -7.46 5.84
N SER A 4 16.24 -7.84 4.57
CA SER A 4 15.11 -8.20 3.71
C SER A 4 14.25 -9.33 4.29
N TYR A 5 14.87 -10.42 4.75
CA TYR A 5 14.15 -11.54 5.39
C TYR A 5 13.61 -11.16 6.76
N THR A 6 14.36 -10.38 7.55
CA THR A 6 13.89 -9.90 8.85
C THR A 6 12.60 -9.10 8.69
N ILE A 7 12.51 -8.23 7.69
CA ILE A 7 11.30 -7.41 7.47
C ILE A 7 10.14 -8.27 6.95
N ARG A 8 10.38 -9.18 6.00
CA ARG A 8 9.31 -9.92 5.30
C ARG A 8 8.79 -11.15 6.05
N SER A 9 9.57 -11.68 6.99
CA SER A 9 9.21 -12.90 7.74
C SER A 9 8.65 -12.62 9.14
N LEU A 10 8.55 -11.35 9.53
CA LEU A 10 7.91 -10.98 10.80
C LEU A 10 6.39 -11.21 10.73
N PRO A 11 5.76 -11.58 11.84
CA PRO A 11 4.30 -11.63 11.92
C PRO A 11 3.72 -10.23 11.71
N ALA A 12 2.50 -10.19 11.18
CA ALA A 12 1.75 -8.96 11.04
C ALA A 12 1.54 -8.30 12.42
N ASN A 13 1.61 -6.97 12.47
CA ASN A 13 1.21 -6.24 13.67
C ASN A 13 -0.33 -6.20 13.78
N ALA A 14 -0.86 -5.69 14.89
CA ALA A 14 -2.30 -5.64 15.14
C ALA A 14 -3.07 -4.87 14.04
N ASN A 15 -2.52 -3.76 13.53
CA ASN A 15 -3.16 -2.98 12.47
C ASN A 15 -3.22 -3.77 11.17
N ASP A 16 -2.11 -4.42 10.79
CA ASP A 16 -2.05 -5.27 9.59
C ASP A 16 -2.99 -6.47 9.69
N HIS A 17 -3.12 -7.07 10.88
CA HIS A 17 -4.10 -8.15 11.11
C HIS A 17 -5.54 -7.70 10.85
N VAL A 18 -5.93 -6.56 11.40
CA VAL A 18 -7.27 -5.99 11.20
C VAL A 18 -7.50 -5.63 9.73
N PHE A 19 -6.52 -4.98 9.11
CA PHE A 19 -6.59 -4.56 7.71
C PHE A 19 -6.72 -5.75 6.75
N CYS A 20 -5.88 -6.79 6.92
CA CYS A 20 -5.96 -8.02 6.13
C CYS A 20 -7.27 -8.78 6.36
N SER A 21 -7.82 -8.74 7.58
CA SER A 21 -9.12 -9.34 7.87
C SER A 21 -10.25 -8.68 7.08
N PHE A 22 -10.25 -7.34 6.97
CA PHE A 22 -11.22 -6.62 6.15
C PHE A 22 -11.06 -6.93 4.65
N LEU A 23 -9.83 -6.87 4.12
CA LEU A 23 -9.56 -7.23 2.72
C LEU A 23 -10.04 -8.65 2.39
N GLY A 24 -9.76 -9.63 3.26
CA GLY A 24 -10.17 -11.02 3.05
C GLY A 24 -11.69 -11.20 3.07
N ARG A 25 -12.39 -10.57 4.02
CA ARG A 25 -13.86 -10.64 4.11
C ARG A 25 -14.53 -10.01 2.89
N ASP A 26 -14.08 -8.84 2.46
CA ASP A 26 -14.62 -8.17 1.28
C ASP A 26 -14.36 -8.97 0.00
N ALA A 27 -13.20 -9.65 -0.08
CA ALA A 27 -12.89 -10.52 -1.21
C ALA A 27 -13.84 -11.73 -1.27
N VAL A 28 -14.15 -12.33 -0.11
CA VAL A 28 -15.15 -13.41 0.00
C VAL A 28 -16.52 -12.90 -0.41
N HIS A 29 -16.98 -11.76 0.11
CA HIS A 29 -18.27 -11.18 -0.28
C HIS A 29 -18.35 -10.88 -1.78
N ALA A 30 -17.28 -10.34 -2.37
CA ALA A 30 -17.21 -10.09 -3.81
C ALA A 30 -17.33 -11.40 -4.61
N GLY A 31 -16.60 -12.44 -4.22
CA GLY A 31 -16.67 -13.76 -4.85
C GLY A 31 -18.05 -14.40 -4.73
N MET A 32 -18.66 -14.36 -3.54
CA MET A 32 -20.01 -14.89 -3.29
C MET A 32 -21.09 -14.12 -4.07
N ALA A 33 -20.87 -12.84 -4.35
CA ALA A 33 -21.72 -12.03 -5.23
C ALA A 33 -21.45 -12.25 -6.73
N GLY A 34 -20.61 -13.22 -7.10
CA GLY A 34 -20.30 -13.57 -8.49
C GLY A 34 -19.31 -12.64 -9.18
N LYS A 35 -18.64 -11.74 -8.45
CA LYS A 35 -17.64 -10.84 -9.04
C LYS A 35 -16.33 -11.61 -9.27
N THR A 36 -15.79 -11.49 -10.47
CA THR A 36 -14.53 -12.13 -10.87
C THR A 36 -13.58 -11.08 -11.44
N LYS A 37 -12.27 -11.41 -11.52
CA LYS A 37 -11.23 -10.51 -12.04
C LYS A 37 -11.18 -9.14 -11.35
N VAL A 38 -11.48 -9.12 -10.05
CA VAL A 38 -11.41 -7.93 -9.19
C VAL A 38 -10.41 -8.14 -8.06
N LEU A 39 -9.78 -7.04 -7.64
CA LEU A 39 -8.99 -6.93 -6.42
C LEU A 39 -9.77 -6.09 -5.41
N ILE A 40 -9.60 -6.39 -4.12
CA ILE A 40 -10.03 -5.49 -3.06
C ILE A 40 -8.87 -4.57 -2.72
N GLY A 41 -9.10 -3.27 -2.83
CA GLY A 41 -8.13 -2.25 -2.45
C GLY A 41 -8.70 -1.31 -1.40
N TYR A 42 -7.83 -0.50 -0.80
CA TYR A 42 -8.21 0.56 0.11
C TYR A 42 -7.84 1.91 -0.50
N TRP A 43 -8.84 2.76 -0.73
CA TRP A 43 -8.68 4.06 -1.36
C TRP A 43 -9.58 5.09 -0.69
N ASN A 44 -9.01 6.25 -0.36
CA ASN A 44 -9.72 7.36 0.30
C ASN A 44 -10.62 6.91 1.47
N TYR A 45 -10.01 6.20 2.41
CA TYR A 45 -10.66 5.67 3.61
C TYR A 45 -11.74 4.60 3.39
N SER A 46 -11.87 4.08 2.17
CA SER A 46 -12.90 3.09 1.81
C SER A 46 -12.30 1.85 1.16
N PHE A 47 -12.91 0.68 1.40
CA PHE A 47 -12.60 -0.53 0.64
C PHE A 47 -13.34 -0.52 -0.69
N VAL A 48 -12.62 -0.82 -1.77
CA VAL A 48 -13.10 -0.67 -3.16
C VAL A 48 -12.78 -1.90 -3.98
N HIS A 49 -13.65 -2.18 -4.96
CA HIS A 49 -13.39 -3.21 -5.96
C HIS A 49 -12.64 -2.59 -7.14
N ILE A 50 -11.46 -3.13 -7.43
CA ILE A 50 -10.58 -2.65 -8.50
C ILE A 50 -10.53 -3.71 -9.58
N PRO A 51 -10.91 -3.43 -10.84
CA PRO A 51 -10.69 -4.36 -11.94
C PRO A 51 -9.21 -4.72 -12.06
N MET A 52 -8.89 -6.02 -12.17
CA MET A 52 -7.50 -6.48 -12.24
C MET A 52 -6.73 -5.82 -13.38
N GLU A 53 -7.37 -5.63 -14.55
CA GLU A 53 -6.76 -4.96 -15.71
C GLU A 53 -6.35 -3.51 -15.41
N ALA A 54 -7.15 -2.79 -14.62
CA ALA A 54 -6.83 -1.42 -14.22
C ALA A 54 -5.68 -1.36 -13.19
N SER A 55 -5.47 -2.43 -12.42
CA SER A 55 -4.46 -2.46 -11.35
C SER A 55 -3.01 -2.57 -11.85
N SER A 56 -2.81 -3.13 -13.06
CA SER A 56 -1.48 -3.36 -13.62
C SER A 56 -0.97 -2.25 -14.55
N VAL A 57 -1.82 -1.28 -14.90
CA VAL A 57 -1.49 -0.22 -15.88
C VAL A 57 -0.34 0.66 -15.42
N LYS A 58 -0.31 1.04 -14.13
CA LYS A 58 0.71 1.93 -13.58
C LYS A 58 1.03 1.57 -12.14
N ARG A 59 2.33 1.55 -11.83
CA ARG A 59 2.81 1.39 -10.46
C ARG A 59 2.91 2.75 -9.77
N LYS A 60 2.46 2.83 -8.51
CA LYS A 60 2.68 4.01 -7.66
C LYS A 60 4.17 4.19 -7.42
N GLN A 61 4.68 5.37 -7.76
CA GLN A 61 6.06 5.80 -7.49
C GLN A 61 6.04 6.93 -6.46
N VAL A 62 7.14 7.11 -5.74
CA VAL A 62 7.34 8.30 -4.90
C VAL A 62 7.40 9.50 -5.82
N ASP A 63 6.64 10.54 -5.49
CA ASP A 63 6.71 11.83 -6.17
C ASP A 63 7.93 12.62 -5.65
N PRO A 64 8.97 12.87 -6.48
CA PRO A 64 10.16 13.61 -6.06
C PRO A 64 9.86 15.08 -5.72
N HIS A 65 8.72 15.61 -6.18
CA HIS A 65 8.29 16.96 -5.83
C HIS A 65 7.24 16.95 -4.71
N GLY A 66 6.87 15.79 -4.18
CA GLY A 66 5.84 15.63 -3.17
C GLY A 66 6.33 15.88 -1.75
N LYS A 67 5.38 16.08 -0.82
CA LYS A 67 5.67 16.32 0.61
C LYS A 67 6.52 15.21 1.23
N LEU A 68 6.21 13.95 0.90
CA LEU A 68 6.95 12.80 1.42
C LEU A 68 8.45 12.89 1.10
N TRP A 69 8.81 13.21 -0.14
CA TRP A 69 10.21 13.31 -0.55
C TRP A 69 10.90 14.53 0.06
N ARG A 70 10.19 15.66 0.16
CA ARG A 70 10.72 16.85 0.84
C ARG A 70 11.08 16.56 2.30
N SER A 71 10.25 15.82 3.03
CA SER A 71 10.56 15.41 4.41
C SER A 71 11.83 14.55 4.50
N VAL A 72 12.15 13.76 3.46
CA VAL A 72 13.41 13.01 3.40
C VAL A 72 14.59 13.97 3.20
N LEU A 73 14.48 14.94 2.29
CA LEU A 73 15.52 15.95 2.06
C LEU A 73 15.80 16.77 3.32
N ASP A 74 14.76 17.23 4.01
CA ASP A 74 14.86 17.98 5.27
C ASP A 74 15.58 17.16 6.36
N ALA A 75 15.18 15.90 6.54
CA ALA A 75 15.75 15.01 7.55
C ALA A 75 17.20 14.61 7.25
N THR A 76 17.60 14.56 5.98
CA THR A 76 18.93 14.15 5.55
C THR A 76 19.88 15.33 5.29
N GLY A 77 19.38 16.57 5.29
CA GLY A 77 20.16 17.77 4.96
C GLY A 77 20.63 17.81 3.50
N GLN A 78 19.94 17.11 2.60
CA GLN A 78 20.32 17.00 1.19
C GLN A 78 19.76 18.16 0.35
N GLY A 79 20.55 18.64 -0.61
CA GLY A 79 20.18 19.75 -1.51
C GLY A 79 20.52 21.13 -0.96
N SER A 80 19.71 22.14 -1.29
CA SER A 80 19.88 23.52 -0.77
C SER A 80 19.42 23.69 0.68
N LEU A 81 18.85 22.64 1.26
CA LEU A 81 18.31 22.59 2.62
C LEU A 81 19.42 22.10 3.54
N LYS A 82 20.38 22.99 3.82
CA LYS A 82 21.39 22.76 4.86
C LYS A 82 20.75 23.10 6.21
N ASN A 83 20.73 22.12 7.13
CA ASN A 83 20.45 22.37 8.54
C ASN A 83 21.55 23.23 9.17
#